data_AF-A0AAW0D559-F1
#
_entry.id   AF-A0AAW0D559-F1
#
_cell.length_a   1.000
_cell.length_b   1.000
_cell.length_c   1.000
_cell.angle_alpha   90.00
_cell.angle_beta   90.00
_cell.angle_gamma   90.00
#
_symmetry.space_group_name_H-M   'P 1'
#
loop_
_entity.id
_entity.type
_entity.pdbx_description
1 polymer ?
#
loop_
_entity_poly.entity_id
_entity_poly.type
_entity_poly.pdbx_seq_one_letter_code
_entity_poly.pdbx_strand_id
1 'polypeptide(L)'
;MFRSSFLLLSVLAKTALCLSVGDLDVTLKAVSSSVQSVGDIVVTAIVSNPTESDLRVLAVNNILDTSATRSFDISADGKEVPFTGVKVAPLPSTTPSAPSTTSLPLPPGTKFTIAPRQESTIHASVDDLAPLKVESNAVEVTVESDLSHTPLIAIPEESGVERRVSTPKCSDSGKRQVITDSLKYARSLAGGAATDIRSHPNGPQYTRYFGGNNQNDIWWNLDRVAGDINTNRDITCSQDNGDARSFCNNNPGVIAYTVIYSDGRTPIFTCELFLQAGTTPSICQGSYDSTMSSRGGIILHELAHAVHGADDVTYGCSASAGLSVSDKRGTLITTVAWD
;
A
#
# COMPACT_ATOMS: atom_id res chain seq x y z
N MET A 1 47.48 -30.79 -43.41
CA MET A 1 47.53 -30.48 -41.97
C MET A 1 47.30 -28.97 -41.81
N PHE A 2 46.06 -28.52 -41.63
CA PHE A 2 45.76 -27.11 -41.37
C PHE A 2 44.83 -27.02 -40.16
N ARG A 3 45.27 -26.19 -39.21
CA ARG A 3 44.72 -25.99 -37.87
C ARG A 3 43.35 -25.31 -37.97
N SER A 4 42.33 -25.89 -37.34
CA SER A 4 41.08 -25.20 -37.03
C SER A 4 41.22 -24.54 -35.66
N SER A 5 41.33 -23.21 -35.65
CA SER A 5 41.26 -22.38 -34.44
C SER A 5 39.83 -22.32 -33.94
N PHE A 6 39.57 -22.88 -32.76
CA PHE A 6 38.34 -22.66 -32.00
C PHE A 6 38.37 -21.25 -31.40
N LEU A 7 37.53 -20.35 -31.92
CA LEU A 7 37.16 -19.09 -31.27
C LEU A 7 36.07 -19.41 -30.23
N LEU A 8 36.48 -19.58 -28.97
CA LEU A 8 35.57 -19.57 -27.82
C LEU A 8 35.13 -18.11 -27.57
N LEU A 9 33.96 -17.74 -28.11
CA LEU A 9 33.21 -16.57 -27.64
C LEU A 9 32.69 -16.87 -26.23
N SER A 10 33.35 -16.33 -25.22
CA SER A 10 32.85 -16.26 -23.84
C SER A 10 31.80 -15.16 -23.76
N VAL A 11 30.54 -15.54 -23.99
CA VAL A 11 29.39 -14.72 -23.59
C VAL A 11 29.31 -14.80 -22.07
N LEU A 12 29.86 -13.81 -21.36
CA LEU A 12 29.56 -13.59 -19.94
C LEU A 12 28.07 -13.21 -19.85
N ALA A 13 27.21 -14.20 -19.64
CA ALA A 13 25.89 -13.96 -19.12
C ALA A 13 26.07 -13.34 -17.72
N LYS A 14 25.74 -12.06 -17.55
CA LYS A 14 25.55 -11.48 -16.22
C LYS A 14 24.32 -12.17 -15.62
N THR A 15 24.54 -13.27 -14.91
CA THR A 15 23.54 -13.82 -14.01
C THR A 15 23.22 -12.73 -13.00
N ALA A 16 22.01 -12.18 -13.06
CA ALA A 16 21.50 -11.34 -12.00
C ALA A 16 21.44 -12.22 -10.74
N LEU A 17 22.36 -11.99 -9.81
CA LEU A 17 22.32 -12.62 -8.51
C LEU A 17 21.02 -12.19 -7.83
N CYS A 18 20.20 -13.16 -7.44
CA CYS A 18 19.05 -12.90 -6.57
C CYS A 18 19.58 -12.38 -5.23
N LEU A 19 18.91 -11.38 -4.65
CA LEU A 19 19.25 -10.85 -3.34
C LEU A 19 19.13 -11.96 -2.30
N SER A 20 20.10 -12.00 -1.40
CA SER A 20 20.18 -12.98 -0.31
C SER A 20 20.42 -12.29 1.03
N VAL A 21 20.09 -13.00 2.11
CA VAL A 21 20.31 -12.51 3.48
C VAL A 21 21.81 -12.25 3.68
N GLY A 22 22.15 -11.01 4.04
CA GLY A 22 23.54 -10.53 4.16
C GLY A 22 24.03 -9.68 2.99
N ASP A 23 23.30 -9.63 1.87
CA ASP A 23 23.66 -8.74 0.74
C ASP A 23 23.37 -7.27 1.03
N LEU A 24 22.50 -6.99 2.00
CA LEU A 24 22.28 -5.66 2.55
C LEU A 24 22.37 -5.72 4.07
N ASP A 25 23.09 -4.77 4.65
CA ASP A 25 23.09 -4.50 6.07
C ASP A 25 22.29 -3.21 6.33
N VAL A 26 21.34 -3.28 7.26
CA VAL A 26 20.40 -2.22 7.56
C VAL A 26 20.43 -1.92 9.04
N THR A 27 20.85 -0.70 9.38
CA THR A 27 20.90 -0.22 10.77
C THR A 27 20.01 1.01 10.93
N LEU A 28 19.18 1.01 11.97
CA LEU A 28 18.42 2.19 12.37
C LEU A 28 19.11 2.93 13.51
N LYS A 29 19.14 4.26 13.41
CA LYS A 29 19.61 5.15 14.47
C LYS A 29 18.65 6.30 14.68
N ALA A 30 18.18 6.53 15.91
CA ALA A 30 17.55 7.79 16.24
C ALA A 30 18.62 8.88 16.31
N VAL A 31 18.28 10.07 15.82
CA VAL A 31 19.14 11.26 15.95
C VAL A 31 19.21 11.71 17.41
N SER A 32 18.14 11.48 18.18
CA SER A 32 18.10 11.68 19.64
C SER A 32 17.28 10.58 20.31
N SER A 33 17.73 10.12 21.48
CA SER A 33 16.99 9.15 22.30
C SER A 33 15.79 9.76 23.05
N SER A 34 15.73 11.09 23.13
CA SER A 34 14.63 11.84 23.73
C SER A 34 14.40 13.15 22.98
N VAL A 35 13.14 13.51 22.78
CA VAL A 35 12.73 14.72 22.05
C VAL A 35 11.57 15.40 22.77
N GLN A 36 11.34 16.68 22.50
CA GLN A 36 10.22 17.39 23.13
C GLN A 36 8.90 16.97 22.46
N SER A 37 8.82 17.05 21.13
CA SER A 37 7.62 16.72 20.35
C SER A 37 7.79 15.46 19.49
N VAL A 38 6.68 14.79 19.16
CA VAL A 38 6.70 13.70 18.14
C VAL A 38 7.20 14.21 16.78
N GLY A 39 6.95 15.48 16.46
CA GLY A 39 7.46 16.10 15.23
C GLY A 39 8.98 16.19 15.15
N ASP A 40 9.67 16.06 16.29
CA ASP A 40 11.13 16.10 16.39
C ASP A 40 11.77 14.70 16.32
N ILE A 41 10.97 13.63 16.24
CA ILE A 41 11.49 12.27 16.08
C ILE A 41 12.09 12.16 14.68
N VAL A 42 13.42 12.04 14.62
CA VAL A 42 14.16 11.78 13.39
C VAL A 42 14.90 10.45 13.55
N VAL A 43 14.61 9.51 12.65
CA VAL A 43 15.30 8.22 12.53
C VAL A 43 16.04 8.18 11.21
N THR A 44 17.31 7.80 11.27
CA THR A 44 18.16 7.57 10.11
C THR A 44 18.27 6.07 9.88
N ALA A 45 17.82 5.62 8.71
CA ALA A 45 18.14 4.30 8.19
C ALA A 45 19.47 4.35 7.43
N ILE A 46 20.42 3.50 7.83
CA ILE A 46 21.69 3.31 7.13
C ILE A 46 21.58 1.97 6.43
N VAL A 47 21.53 1.99 5.10
CA VAL A 47 21.55 0.80 4.26
C VAL A 47 22.89 0.72 3.57
N SER A 48 23.62 -0.36 3.80
CA SER A 48 24.92 -0.63 3.18
C SER A 48 24.89 -1.93 2.39
N ASN A 49 25.57 -1.93 1.25
CA ASN A 49 25.89 -3.13 0.48
C ASN A 49 27.32 -3.57 0.88
N PRO A 50 27.48 -4.60 1.74
CA PRO A 50 28.79 -5.10 2.13
C PRO A 50 29.45 -5.97 1.06
N THR A 51 28.77 -6.28 -0.05
CA THR A 51 29.29 -7.13 -1.11
C THR A 51 30.23 -6.37 -2.05
N GLU A 52 31.04 -7.11 -2.82
CA GLU A 52 31.93 -6.53 -3.84
C GLU A 52 31.21 -6.18 -5.17
N SER A 53 29.90 -6.46 -5.27
CA SER A 53 29.11 -6.29 -6.49
C SER A 53 28.01 -5.25 -6.33
N ASP A 54 27.72 -4.52 -7.41
CA ASP A 54 26.58 -3.60 -7.42
C ASP A 54 25.25 -4.35 -7.30
N LEU A 55 24.40 -3.90 -6.37
CA LEU A 55 23.04 -4.41 -6.20
C LEU A 55 22.02 -3.44 -6.78
N ARG A 56 20.98 -3.99 -7.42
CA ARG A 56 19.79 -3.22 -7.84
C ARG A 56 18.60 -3.68 -7.03
N VAL A 57 17.90 -2.71 -6.45
CA VAL A 57 16.80 -2.94 -5.52
C VAL A 57 15.65 -2.00 -5.84
N LEU A 58 14.43 -2.46 -5.63
CA LEU A 58 13.24 -1.62 -5.65
C LEU A 58 13.15 -0.87 -4.33
N ALA A 59 13.00 0.45 -4.40
CA ALA A 59 12.89 1.30 -3.22
C ALA A 59 11.47 1.48 -2.70
N VAL A 60 10.44 0.94 -3.38
CA VAL A 60 9.03 1.18 -2.99
C VAL A 60 8.64 0.36 -1.78
N ASN A 61 7.88 0.97 -0.87
CA ASN A 61 7.24 0.32 0.27
C ASN A 61 8.22 -0.41 1.20
N ASN A 62 9.45 0.12 1.27
CA ASN A 62 10.47 -0.38 2.18
C ASN A 62 11.35 0.72 2.74
N ILE A 63 12.38 0.34 3.47
CA ILE A 63 13.23 1.28 4.19
C ILE A 63 14.03 2.24 3.28
N LEU A 64 14.15 1.90 1.99
CA LEU A 64 14.74 2.76 0.96
C LEU A 64 13.71 3.73 0.37
N ASP A 65 12.43 3.57 0.71
CA ASP A 65 11.37 4.45 0.28
C ASP A 65 11.52 5.79 0.99
N THR A 66 11.71 6.84 0.20
CA THR A 66 11.78 8.22 0.70
C THR A 66 10.42 8.90 0.64
N SER A 67 9.38 8.15 0.23
CA SER A 67 8.01 8.60 0.24
C SER A 67 7.33 8.42 1.59
N ALA A 68 6.11 8.94 1.71
CA ALA A 68 5.32 8.87 2.91
C ALA A 68 4.47 7.61 2.95
N THR A 69 5.11 6.48 2.61
CA THR A 69 4.57 5.13 2.67
C THR A 69 4.90 4.50 4.01
N ARG A 70 4.31 3.33 4.29
CA ARG A 70 4.43 2.65 5.58
C ARG A 70 5.69 1.76 5.63
N SER A 71 6.88 2.38 5.65
CA SER A 71 8.16 1.66 5.69
C SER A 71 8.55 1.14 7.08
N PHE A 72 7.92 1.65 8.14
CA PHE A 72 8.24 1.33 9.53
C PHE A 72 7.01 0.86 10.29
N ASP A 73 7.22 -0.11 11.18
CA ASP A 73 6.28 -0.40 12.26
C ASP A 73 6.65 0.50 13.45
N ILE A 74 5.67 1.28 13.90
CA ILE A 74 5.81 2.18 15.03
C ILE A 74 4.88 1.67 16.11
N SER A 75 5.41 1.55 17.32
CA SER A 75 4.60 1.30 18.52
C SER A 75 4.93 2.33 19.58
N ALA A 76 3.94 2.64 20.40
CA ALA A 76 4.03 3.55 21.52
C ALA A 76 3.61 2.80 22.78
N ASP A 77 4.53 2.68 23.74
CA ASP A 77 4.38 1.86 24.94
C ASP A 77 3.86 0.43 24.63
N GLY A 78 4.37 -0.15 23.55
CA GLY A 78 4.00 -1.50 23.07
C GLY A 78 2.66 -1.60 22.33
N LYS A 79 1.95 -0.49 22.09
CA LYS A 79 0.74 -0.45 21.26
C LYS A 79 1.07 0.08 19.87
N GLU A 80 0.57 -0.57 18.83
CA GLU A 80 0.75 -0.12 17.45
C GLU A 80 0.21 1.31 17.27
N VAL A 81 1.01 2.14 16.60
CA VAL A 81 0.69 3.51 16.19
C VAL A 81 0.10 3.43 14.78
N PRO A 82 -1.19 3.77 14.58
CA PRO A 82 -1.80 3.79 13.26
C PRO A 82 -1.03 4.66 12.28
N PHE A 83 -0.83 4.15 11.07
CA PHE A 83 -0.17 4.89 10.01
C PHE A 83 -1.08 5.99 9.44
N THR A 84 -0.56 7.22 9.31
CA THR A 84 -1.29 8.40 8.81
C THR A 84 -0.67 9.02 7.54
N GLY A 85 -0.09 8.17 6.68
CA GLY A 85 0.56 8.60 5.44
C GLY A 85 -0.25 8.28 4.18
N VAL A 86 0.45 8.23 3.05
CA VAL A 86 -0.12 7.93 1.73
C VAL A 86 -0.08 6.42 1.50
N LYS A 87 -1.21 5.86 1.07
CA LYS A 87 -1.29 4.50 0.50
C LYS A 87 -1.45 4.65 -1.01
N VAL A 88 -0.55 4.05 -1.76
CA VAL A 88 -0.32 4.37 -3.19
C VAL A 88 -0.39 3.09 -3.97
N ALA A 89 -1.30 3.02 -4.95
CA ALA A 89 -1.36 1.97 -5.97
C ALA A 89 -0.44 2.29 -7.19
N PRO A 90 0.76 1.71 -7.31
CA PRO A 90 1.63 1.88 -8.46
C PRO A 90 1.31 0.85 -9.56
N LEU A 91 1.68 1.18 -10.79
CA LEU A 91 1.95 0.20 -11.84
C LEU A 91 3.20 -0.63 -11.46
N PRO A 92 3.35 -1.85 -12.00
CA PRO A 92 4.52 -2.72 -11.74
C PRO A 92 5.84 -2.21 -12.35
N SER A 93 6.14 -0.90 -12.31
CA SER A 93 7.43 -0.39 -12.80
C SER A 93 7.87 0.99 -12.32
N THR A 94 7.18 1.64 -11.37
CA THR A 94 7.60 3.00 -10.93
C THR A 94 7.51 3.21 -9.42
N THR A 95 8.56 3.83 -8.87
CA THR A 95 8.69 4.28 -7.49
C THR A 95 8.09 5.66 -7.26
N PRO A 96 7.15 5.84 -6.31
CA PRO A 96 6.68 7.16 -5.91
C PRO A 96 7.54 7.80 -4.80
N SER A 97 7.53 9.14 -4.70
CA SER A 97 8.06 9.97 -3.59
C SER A 97 6.96 10.92 -3.07
N ALA A 98 6.79 11.04 -1.76
CA ALA A 98 5.84 11.92 -1.07
C ALA A 98 6.35 12.27 0.34
N PRO A 99 6.09 13.46 0.89
CA PRO A 99 6.30 13.74 2.31
C PRO A 99 5.00 13.56 3.09
N SER A 100 5.06 13.01 4.31
CA SER A 100 3.97 13.15 5.28
C SER A 100 4.51 13.00 6.70
N THR A 101 4.16 13.95 7.55
CA THR A 101 4.33 13.90 8.99
C THR A 101 2.94 14.10 9.61
N THR A 102 2.55 13.26 10.57
CA THR A 102 1.67 13.65 11.69
C THR A 102 1.59 12.56 12.75
N SER A 103 1.33 13.01 13.97
CA SER A 103 1.59 12.32 15.23
C SER A 103 0.31 11.87 15.95
N LEU A 104 0.42 10.80 16.74
CA LEU A 104 -0.59 10.32 17.68
C LEU A 104 -0.44 10.96 19.07
N PRO A 105 -1.54 11.11 19.84
CA PRO A 105 -1.47 11.57 21.23
C PRO A 105 -1.00 10.45 22.15
N LEU A 106 -0.01 10.75 22.96
CA LEU A 106 0.59 9.78 23.87
C LEU A 106 0.86 10.48 25.20
N PRO A 107 0.98 9.78 26.33
CA PRO A 107 1.37 10.43 27.58
C PRO A 107 2.81 11.02 27.49
N PRO A 108 3.13 12.14 28.18
CA PRO A 108 4.53 12.54 28.35
C PRO A 108 5.37 11.39 28.91
N GLY A 109 6.57 11.21 28.39
CA GLY A 109 7.42 10.06 28.71
C GLY A 109 7.06 8.77 27.95
N THR A 110 6.20 8.84 26.94
CA THR A 110 5.92 7.70 26.06
C THR A 110 7.16 7.27 25.32
N LYS A 111 7.38 5.95 25.29
CA LYS A 111 8.43 5.33 24.50
C LYS A 111 7.88 4.89 23.17
N PHE A 112 8.43 5.45 22.11
CA PHE A 112 8.22 4.97 20.76
C PHE A 112 9.27 3.93 20.40
N THR A 113 8.84 2.76 19.99
CA THR A 113 9.71 1.76 19.37
C THR A 113 9.45 1.78 17.87
N ILE A 114 10.50 2.03 17.09
CA ILE A 114 10.47 2.14 15.63
C ILE A 114 11.35 1.03 15.09
N ALA A 115 10.79 0.17 14.24
CA ALA A 115 11.52 -0.89 13.56
C ALA A 115 11.13 -0.90 12.08
N PRO A 116 11.99 -1.41 11.17
CA PRO A 116 11.53 -1.66 9.81
C PRO A 116 10.33 -2.59 9.86
N ARG A 117 9.34 -2.32 9.01
CA ARG A 117 8.09 -3.09 9.01
C ARG A 117 8.42 -4.57 8.78
N GLN A 118 7.87 -5.46 9.62
CA GLN A 118 8.24 -6.89 9.56
C GLN A 118 7.90 -7.56 8.23
N GLU A 119 6.92 -6.99 7.54
CA GLU A 119 6.42 -7.44 6.23
C GLU A 119 7.07 -6.67 5.07
N SER A 120 7.94 -5.70 5.35
CA SER A 120 8.65 -4.97 4.31
C SER A 120 9.79 -5.82 3.75
N THR A 121 9.73 -6.09 2.46
CA THR A 121 10.74 -6.86 1.74
C THR A 121 11.40 -6.02 0.65
N ILE A 122 12.69 -6.21 0.44
CA ILE A 122 13.44 -5.58 -0.65
C ILE A 122 13.47 -6.54 -1.82
N HIS A 123 12.93 -6.11 -2.95
CA HIS A 123 12.88 -6.89 -4.17
C HIS A 123 13.98 -6.45 -5.12
N ALA A 124 14.60 -7.38 -5.85
CA ALA A 124 15.54 -7.06 -6.93
C ALA A 124 14.81 -6.56 -8.19
N SER A 125 13.58 -7.03 -8.40
CA SER A 125 12.68 -6.64 -9.49
C SER A 125 11.22 -6.88 -9.11
N VAL A 126 10.29 -6.43 -9.94
CA VAL A 126 8.84 -6.63 -9.72
C VAL A 126 8.40 -8.08 -9.84
N ASP A 127 9.21 -8.92 -10.51
CA ASP A 127 8.95 -10.36 -10.70
C ASP A 127 9.69 -11.21 -9.65
N ASP A 128 10.27 -10.60 -8.62
CA ASP A 128 11.07 -11.28 -7.62
C ASP A 128 10.19 -12.14 -6.69
N LEU A 129 10.27 -13.46 -6.88
CA LEU A 129 9.54 -14.47 -6.13
C LEU A 129 10.17 -14.78 -4.75
N ALA A 130 11.38 -14.27 -4.49
CA ALA A 130 12.12 -14.53 -3.26
C ALA A 130 12.65 -13.23 -2.66
N PRO A 131 11.76 -12.34 -2.20
CA PRO A 131 12.16 -11.01 -1.80
C PRO A 131 12.94 -11.04 -0.48
N LEU A 132 13.93 -10.15 -0.37
CA LEU A 132 14.82 -10.11 0.78
C LEU A 132 14.09 -9.52 1.98
N LYS A 133 13.93 -10.32 3.02
CA LYS A 133 13.52 -9.82 4.33
C LYS A 133 14.71 -9.12 4.98
N VAL A 134 14.54 -7.84 5.30
CA VAL A 134 15.59 -7.04 5.93
C VAL A 134 15.58 -7.30 7.43
N GLU A 135 16.71 -7.78 7.95
CA GLU A 135 16.95 -7.79 9.40
C GLU A 135 17.55 -6.45 9.82
N SER A 136 16.98 -5.83 10.86
CA SER A 136 17.50 -4.59 11.42
C SER A 136 17.13 -4.48 12.90
N ASN A 137 17.81 -3.57 13.61
CA ASN A 137 17.47 -3.24 14.98
C ASN A 137 16.22 -2.37 15.06
N ALA A 138 15.51 -2.46 16.19
CA ALA A 138 14.56 -1.44 16.60
C ALA A 138 15.29 -0.27 17.27
N VAL A 139 14.66 0.90 17.26
CA VAL A 139 15.14 2.11 17.91
C VAL A 139 14.06 2.63 18.85
N GLU A 140 14.47 3.06 20.04
CA GLU A 140 13.57 3.68 21.02
C GLU A 140 13.81 5.18 21.13
N VAL A 141 12.72 5.96 21.12
CA VAL A 141 12.74 7.41 21.35
C VAL A 141 11.69 7.78 22.38
N THR A 142 12.06 8.60 23.36
CA THR A 142 11.14 9.11 24.39
C THR A 142 10.65 10.52 24.00
N VAL A 143 9.36 10.81 24.16
CA VAL A 143 8.80 12.15 23.90
C VAL A 143 8.39 12.81 25.22
N GLU A 144 8.98 13.98 25.51
CA GLU A 144 8.95 14.60 26.83
C GLU A 144 7.85 15.65 27.02
N SER A 145 7.47 16.46 26.01
CA SER A 145 6.42 17.48 26.17
C SER A 145 5.79 18.07 24.88
N ASP A 146 4.46 18.25 24.91
CA ASP A 146 3.54 18.77 23.87
C ASP A 146 2.97 17.75 22.87
N LEU A 147 1.69 17.40 23.09
CA LEU A 147 0.91 16.42 22.34
C LEU A 147 -0.56 16.86 22.22
N SER A 148 -0.81 18.14 21.92
CA SER A 148 -2.19 18.64 21.79
C SER A 148 -3.00 17.82 20.76
N HIS A 149 -4.18 17.36 21.18
CA HIS A 149 -4.99 16.33 20.51
C HIS A 149 -6.42 16.78 20.23
N THR A 150 -6.96 16.32 19.10
CA THR A 150 -8.41 16.16 18.87
C THR A 150 -8.64 14.71 18.39
N PRO A 151 -9.55 13.94 19.01
CA PRO A 151 -9.75 12.52 18.69
C PRO A 151 -10.22 12.29 17.26
N LEU A 152 -9.59 11.30 16.63
CA LEU A 152 -9.74 10.90 15.23
C LEU A 152 -10.98 10.06 14.93
N ILE A 153 -11.56 9.44 15.95
CA ILE A 153 -12.83 8.73 15.88
C ILE A 153 -13.56 8.96 17.20
N ALA A 154 -14.49 9.91 17.20
CA ALA A 154 -15.70 9.73 17.99
C ALA A 154 -16.56 8.77 17.18
N ILE A 155 -16.77 7.54 17.65
CA ILE A 155 -17.89 6.73 17.17
C ILE A 155 -19.11 7.47 17.71
N PRO A 156 -19.98 8.08 16.87
CA PRO A 156 -21.26 8.51 17.38
C PRO A 156 -22.02 7.23 17.73
N GLU A 157 -22.17 6.96 19.01
CA GLU A 157 -23.25 6.08 19.46
C GLU A 157 -24.56 6.65 18.89
N GLU A 158 -25.25 5.81 18.13
CA GLU A 158 -26.68 5.89 17.87
C GLU A 158 -27.28 7.29 17.64
N SER A 159 -27.06 7.86 16.45
CA SER A 159 -27.99 8.86 15.95
C SER A 159 -28.09 8.83 14.43
N GLY A 160 -29.10 8.13 13.91
CA GLY A 160 -29.64 8.26 12.54
C GLY A 160 -28.60 8.30 11.43
N VAL A 161 -28.27 7.13 10.86
CA VAL A 161 -27.35 6.99 9.72
C VAL A 161 -27.90 7.76 8.52
N GLU A 162 -27.48 9.02 8.34
CA GLU A 162 -27.42 9.61 7.01
C GLU A 162 -26.49 8.71 6.20
N ARG A 163 -26.99 8.16 5.10
CA ARG A 163 -26.21 7.30 4.20
C ARG A 163 -25.18 8.16 3.46
N ARG A 164 -24.09 8.49 4.15
CA ARG A 164 -22.96 9.21 3.56
C ARG A 164 -22.23 8.22 2.65
N VAL A 165 -22.09 8.59 1.39
CA VAL A 165 -21.41 7.81 0.34
C VAL A 165 -20.31 8.68 -0.25
N SER A 166 -19.26 8.03 -0.75
CA SER A 166 -18.17 8.66 -1.48
C SER A 166 -18.73 9.51 -2.63
N THR A 167 -18.20 10.72 -2.77
CA THR A 167 -18.66 11.70 -3.76
C THR A 167 -17.63 11.84 -4.89
N PRO A 168 -17.93 11.37 -6.11
CA PRO A 168 -17.10 11.63 -7.28
C PRO A 168 -17.00 13.14 -7.57
N LYS A 169 -15.78 13.68 -7.58
CA LYS A 169 -15.49 15.08 -7.89
C LYS A 169 -14.54 15.19 -9.07
N CYS A 170 -15.04 15.74 -10.15
CA CYS A 170 -14.23 16.16 -11.28
C CYS A 170 -14.89 17.34 -11.99
N SER A 171 -14.11 18.30 -12.44
CA SER A 171 -14.54 19.45 -13.25
C SER A 171 -14.99 18.98 -14.63
N ASP A 172 -14.24 18.05 -15.22
CA ASP A 172 -14.62 17.33 -16.43
C ASP A 172 -15.75 16.34 -16.12
N SER A 173 -16.92 16.56 -16.74
CA SER A 173 -18.10 15.74 -16.52
C SER A 173 -17.94 14.30 -17.00
N GLY A 174 -17.16 14.06 -18.06
CA GLY A 174 -16.88 12.72 -18.58
C GLY A 174 -15.99 11.93 -17.62
N LYS A 175 -14.91 12.53 -17.13
CA LYS A 175 -14.05 11.94 -16.10
C LYS A 175 -14.81 11.71 -14.79
N ARG A 176 -15.68 12.65 -14.38
CA ARG A 176 -16.57 12.48 -13.21
C ARG A 176 -17.49 11.27 -13.38
N GLN A 177 -18.05 11.08 -14.57
CA GLN A 177 -18.90 9.92 -14.86
C GLN A 177 -18.10 8.62 -14.78
N VAL A 178 -16.88 8.59 -15.29
CA VAL A 178 -15.98 7.42 -15.16
C VAL A 178 -15.74 7.06 -13.69
N ILE A 179 -15.46 8.04 -12.82
CA ILE A 179 -15.31 7.80 -11.37
C ILE A 179 -16.62 7.28 -10.77
N THR A 180 -17.76 7.86 -11.15
CA THR A 180 -19.09 7.44 -10.66
C THR A 180 -19.39 5.99 -11.00
N ASP A 181 -19.15 5.59 -12.25
CA ASP A 181 -19.39 4.22 -12.72
C ASP A 181 -18.42 3.24 -12.04
N SER A 182 -17.17 3.65 -11.87
CA SER A 182 -16.13 2.85 -11.21
C SER A 182 -16.42 2.64 -9.73
N LEU A 183 -16.90 3.67 -9.01
CA LEU A 183 -17.36 3.56 -7.62
C LEU A 183 -18.55 2.60 -7.49
N LYS A 184 -19.56 2.74 -8.36
CA LYS A 184 -20.70 1.81 -8.37
C LYS A 184 -20.24 0.38 -8.58
N TYR A 185 -19.29 0.18 -9.48
CA TYR A 185 -18.80 -1.13 -9.81
C TYR A 185 -17.89 -1.73 -8.72
N ALA A 186 -16.98 -0.94 -8.13
CA ALA A 186 -16.20 -1.31 -6.96
C ALA A 186 -17.07 -1.85 -5.81
N ARG A 187 -18.17 -1.16 -5.53
CA ARG A 187 -19.14 -1.58 -4.52
C ARG A 187 -19.82 -2.90 -4.87
N SER A 188 -20.12 -3.12 -6.16
CA SER A 188 -20.67 -4.38 -6.64
C SER A 188 -19.66 -5.53 -6.48
N LEU A 189 -18.39 -5.31 -6.81
CA LEU A 189 -17.31 -6.27 -6.63
C LEU A 189 -17.15 -6.63 -5.15
N ALA A 190 -17.09 -5.63 -4.27
CA ALA A 190 -16.99 -5.82 -2.84
C ALA A 190 -18.16 -6.65 -2.28
N GLY A 191 -19.39 -6.32 -2.68
CA GLY A 191 -20.59 -7.05 -2.24
C GLY A 191 -20.65 -8.48 -2.77
N GLY A 192 -20.21 -8.68 -4.02
CA GLY A 192 -20.06 -10.01 -4.62
C GLY A 192 -19.04 -10.86 -3.87
N ALA A 193 -17.85 -10.31 -3.59
CA ALA A 193 -16.81 -10.99 -2.83
C ALA A 193 -17.25 -11.30 -1.39
N ALA A 194 -17.91 -10.35 -0.70
CA ALA A 194 -18.49 -10.59 0.62
C ALA A 194 -19.51 -11.75 0.59
N THR A 195 -20.39 -11.76 -0.42
CA THR A 195 -21.37 -12.84 -0.60
C THR A 195 -20.69 -14.18 -0.83
N ASP A 196 -19.69 -14.24 -1.73
CA ASP A 196 -18.95 -15.46 -2.06
C ASP A 196 -18.24 -16.02 -0.83
N ILE A 197 -17.57 -15.17 -0.06
CA ILE A 197 -16.91 -15.58 1.18
C ILE A 197 -17.92 -16.26 2.11
N ARG A 198 -19.12 -15.70 2.29
CA ARG A 198 -20.16 -16.29 3.15
C ARG A 198 -20.70 -17.61 2.60
N SER A 199 -20.94 -17.71 1.29
CA SER A 199 -21.49 -18.94 0.69
C SER A 199 -20.45 -20.04 0.51
N HIS A 200 -19.18 -19.67 0.40
CA HIS A 200 -18.06 -20.57 0.16
C HIS A 200 -16.92 -20.32 1.17
N PRO A 201 -17.13 -20.60 2.47
CA PRO A 201 -16.16 -20.33 3.55
C PRO A 201 -14.77 -20.95 3.34
N ASN A 202 -14.70 -22.03 2.56
CA ASN A 202 -13.46 -22.73 2.22
C ASN A 202 -13.22 -22.74 0.70
N GLY A 203 -13.78 -21.75 0.00
CA GLY A 203 -13.67 -21.64 -1.45
C GLY A 203 -12.20 -21.50 -1.89
N PRO A 204 -11.87 -21.93 -3.11
CA PRO A 204 -10.51 -21.84 -3.63
C PRO A 204 -10.01 -20.39 -3.69
N GLN A 205 -10.87 -19.42 -4.01
CA GLN A 205 -10.49 -18.00 -4.05
C GLN A 205 -10.27 -17.42 -2.65
N TYR A 206 -11.13 -17.75 -1.69
CA TYR A 206 -10.94 -17.36 -0.30
C TYR A 206 -9.61 -17.87 0.25
N THR A 207 -9.32 -19.15 0.05
CA THR A 207 -8.05 -19.75 0.49
C THR A 207 -6.86 -19.12 -0.22
N ARG A 208 -6.97 -18.89 -1.52
CA ARG A 208 -5.91 -18.31 -2.34
C ARG A 208 -5.52 -16.90 -1.87
N TYR A 209 -6.51 -16.04 -1.66
CA TYR A 209 -6.28 -14.62 -1.42
C TYR A 209 -6.26 -14.23 0.05
N PHE A 210 -6.96 -14.99 0.90
CA PHE A 210 -7.05 -14.66 2.32
C PHE A 210 -6.43 -15.72 3.23
N GLY A 211 -5.92 -16.83 2.68
CA GLY A 211 -5.09 -17.78 3.43
C GLY A 211 -5.78 -18.46 4.61
N GLY A 212 -7.12 -18.46 4.65
CA GLY A 212 -7.86 -19.01 5.78
C GLY A 212 -7.90 -18.11 7.02
N ASN A 213 -7.68 -16.80 6.87
CA ASN A 213 -7.84 -15.79 7.92
C ASN A 213 -9.26 -15.80 8.54
N ASN A 214 -9.56 -14.87 9.46
CA ASN A 214 -10.91 -14.81 10.03
C ASN A 214 -11.92 -14.38 8.95
N GLN A 215 -12.79 -15.30 8.58
CA GLN A 215 -13.78 -15.11 7.53
C GLN A 215 -14.77 -13.98 7.84
N ASN A 216 -15.16 -13.82 9.11
CA ASN A 216 -16.08 -12.75 9.52
C ASN A 216 -15.44 -11.38 9.38
N ASP A 217 -14.15 -11.25 9.72
CA ASP A 217 -13.41 -9.98 9.60
C ASP A 217 -13.31 -9.56 8.13
N ILE A 218 -12.97 -10.50 7.24
CA ILE A 218 -12.81 -10.22 5.80
C ILE A 218 -14.16 -9.90 5.16
N TRP A 219 -15.18 -10.71 5.45
CA TRP A 219 -16.55 -10.46 5.01
C TRP A 219 -17.00 -9.06 5.44
N TRP A 220 -16.79 -8.72 6.72
CA TRP A 220 -17.21 -7.44 7.29
C TRP A 220 -16.49 -6.26 6.62
N ASN A 221 -15.19 -6.37 6.35
CA ASN A 221 -14.44 -5.34 5.66
C ASN A 221 -14.95 -5.11 4.23
N LEU A 222 -15.21 -6.19 3.47
CA LEU A 222 -15.77 -6.08 2.12
C LEU A 222 -17.21 -5.55 2.12
N ASP A 223 -18.03 -5.96 3.08
CA ASP A 223 -19.41 -5.46 3.24
C ASP A 223 -19.43 -3.95 3.54
N ARG A 224 -18.51 -3.48 4.40
CA ARG A 224 -18.34 -2.04 4.66
C ARG A 224 -17.94 -1.26 3.41
N VAL A 225 -17.07 -1.82 2.55
CA VAL A 225 -16.71 -1.22 1.26
C VAL A 225 -17.90 -1.22 0.30
N ALA A 226 -18.66 -2.32 0.22
CA ALA A 226 -19.86 -2.44 -0.61
C ALA A 226 -20.95 -1.43 -0.23
N GLY A 227 -21.17 -1.27 1.07
CA GLY A 227 -22.07 -0.27 1.62
C GLY A 227 -21.54 1.16 1.53
N ASP A 228 -20.22 1.32 1.36
CA ASP A 228 -19.49 2.60 1.46
C ASP A 228 -19.85 3.32 2.78
N ILE A 229 -19.82 2.55 3.87
CA ILE A 229 -20.44 2.92 5.15
C ILE A 229 -19.54 3.88 5.93
N ASN A 230 -20.17 4.88 6.57
CA ASN A 230 -19.56 5.88 7.44
C ASN A 230 -18.57 6.82 6.72
N THR A 231 -18.79 7.11 5.44
CA THR A 231 -17.85 7.92 4.66
C THR A 231 -18.48 9.19 4.09
N ASN A 232 -17.86 10.34 4.32
CA ASN A 232 -18.10 11.57 3.54
C ASN A 232 -16.79 11.95 2.86
N ARG A 233 -16.38 11.11 1.90
CA ARG A 233 -15.09 11.23 1.23
C ARG A 233 -15.28 11.66 -0.21
N ASP A 234 -14.33 12.43 -0.69
CA ASP A 234 -14.28 12.77 -2.10
C ASP A 234 -13.42 11.76 -2.85
N ILE A 235 -13.85 11.38 -4.05
CA ILE A 235 -13.01 10.68 -5.03
C ILE A 235 -12.75 11.68 -6.15
N THR A 236 -11.56 12.27 -6.16
CA THR A 236 -11.27 13.49 -6.90
C THR A 236 -10.31 13.24 -8.07
N CYS A 237 -10.60 13.80 -9.23
CA CYS A 237 -9.60 13.90 -10.30
C CYS A 237 -8.39 14.69 -9.83
N SER A 238 -7.19 14.14 -9.97
CA SER A 238 -5.97 14.83 -9.55
C SER A 238 -5.82 16.21 -10.19
N GLN A 239 -6.27 16.40 -11.44
CA GLN A 239 -6.21 17.68 -12.14
C GLN A 239 -6.95 18.84 -11.45
N ASP A 240 -7.96 18.53 -10.63
CA ASP A 240 -8.78 19.54 -9.95
C ASP A 240 -8.25 19.90 -8.55
N ASN A 241 -7.16 19.28 -8.13
CA ASN A 241 -6.50 19.56 -6.86
C ASN A 241 -5.00 19.80 -7.11
N GLY A 242 -4.48 20.97 -6.72
CA GLY A 242 -3.11 21.37 -7.03
C GLY A 242 -2.05 20.39 -6.51
N ASP A 243 -2.20 19.92 -5.28
CA ASP A 243 -1.28 18.99 -4.62
C ASP A 243 -1.38 17.61 -5.27
N ALA A 244 -2.60 17.15 -5.54
CA ALA A 244 -2.81 15.86 -6.18
C ALA A 244 -2.27 15.82 -7.61
N ARG A 245 -2.46 16.90 -8.37
CA ARG A 245 -1.87 17.06 -9.70
C ARG A 245 -0.35 17.02 -9.63
N SER A 246 0.25 17.75 -8.69
CA SER A 246 1.70 17.73 -8.48
C SER A 246 2.20 16.32 -8.16
N PHE A 247 1.53 15.63 -7.24
CA PHE A 247 1.86 14.26 -6.87
C PHE A 247 1.78 13.29 -8.05
N CYS A 248 0.68 13.26 -8.80
CA CYS A 248 0.54 12.38 -9.97
C CYS A 248 1.57 12.70 -11.08
N ASN A 249 1.92 13.99 -11.27
CA ASN A 249 2.91 14.38 -12.28
C ASN A 249 4.32 13.93 -11.91
N ASN A 250 4.67 13.98 -10.62
CA ASN A 250 5.98 13.54 -10.13
C ASN A 250 6.07 12.01 -10.01
N ASN A 251 4.93 11.32 -9.99
CA ASN A 251 4.85 9.87 -9.80
C ASN A 251 4.05 9.24 -10.97
N PRO A 252 4.61 9.20 -12.19
CA PRO A 252 3.86 8.95 -13.42
C PRO A 252 3.27 7.55 -13.55
N GLY A 253 3.66 6.58 -12.71
CA GLY A 253 3.03 5.26 -12.69
C GLY A 253 2.05 5.03 -11.55
N VAL A 254 1.68 6.07 -10.78
CA VAL A 254 0.57 5.98 -9.82
C VAL A 254 -0.77 6.09 -10.57
N ILE A 255 -1.68 5.15 -10.31
CA ILE A 255 -2.99 5.12 -10.94
C ILE A 255 -4.02 5.89 -10.12
N ALA A 256 -4.05 5.62 -8.82
CA ALA A 256 -4.83 6.32 -7.82
C ALA A 256 -4.12 6.20 -6.47
N TYR A 257 -4.55 6.97 -5.49
CA TYR A 257 -4.05 6.87 -4.13
C TYR A 257 -5.07 7.40 -3.11
N THR A 258 -4.90 6.94 -1.87
CA THR A 258 -5.72 7.36 -0.73
C THR A 258 -4.84 8.10 0.27
N VAL A 259 -5.32 9.25 0.72
CA VAL A 259 -4.66 10.02 1.80
C VAL A 259 -5.42 9.77 3.08
N ILE A 260 -4.73 9.34 4.15
CA ILE A 260 -5.34 9.15 5.46
C ILE A 260 -4.95 10.34 6.34
N TYR A 261 -5.88 11.30 6.51
CA TYR A 261 -5.63 12.46 7.36
C TYR A 261 -5.75 12.12 8.84
N SER A 262 -5.00 12.86 9.65
CA SER A 262 -5.07 12.83 11.11
C SER A 262 -6.36 13.41 11.70
N ASP A 263 -7.36 13.77 10.89
CA ASP A 263 -8.73 14.09 11.31
C ASP A 263 -9.79 13.11 10.78
N GLY A 264 -9.34 11.99 10.21
CA GLY A 264 -10.16 10.82 9.87
C GLY A 264 -10.73 10.91 8.45
N ARG A 265 -10.53 12.06 7.80
CA ARG A 265 -10.81 12.20 6.37
C ARG A 265 -9.89 11.29 5.58
N THR A 266 -10.46 10.68 4.56
CA THR A 266 -9.77 9.68 3.75
C THR A 266 -10.10 9.87 2.25
N PRO A 267 -9.80 11.04 1.66
CA PRO A 267 -10.11 11.28 0.25
C PRO A 267 -9.24 10.39 -0.64
N ILE A 268 -9.81 10.10 -1.80
CA ILE A 268 -9.18 9.31 -2.85
C ILE A 268 -8.91 10.24 -4.02
N PHE A 269 -7.75 10.10 -4.65
CA PHE A 269 -7.38 10.87 -5.84
C PHE A 269 -7.07 9.93 -7.00
N THR A 270 -7.67 10.18 -8.16
CA THR A 270 -7.41 9.43 -9.39
C THR A 270 -6.42 10.18 -10.27
N CYS A 271 -5.31 9.56 -10.64
CA CYS A 271 -4.36 10.10 -11.61
C CYS A 271 -4.82 9.86 -13.06
N GLU A 272 -4.16 10.44 -14.07
CA GLU A 272 -4.58 10.27 -15.47
C GLU A 272 -4.53 8.80 -15.95
N LEU A 273 -3.64 7.99 -15.38
CA LEU A 273 -3.57 6.55 -15.68
C LEU A 273 -4.86 5.79 -15.32
N PHE A 274 -5.62 6.25 -14.33
CA PHE A 274 -6.92 5.66 -13.98
C PHE A 274 -7.88 5.68 -15.18
N LEU A 275 -7.85 6.75 -15.98
CA LEU A 275 -8.70 6.89 -17.15
C LEU A 275 -8.27 5.98 -18.29
N GLN A 276 -7.03 5.51 -18.28
CA GLN A 276 -6.48 4.57 -19.25
C GLN A 276 -6.70 3.11 -18.84
N ALA A 277 -7.03 2.85 -17.56
CA ALA A 277 -7.32 1.53 -17.07
C ALA A 277 -8.55 0.91 -17.75
N GLY A 278 -8.52 -0.42 -17.88
CA GLY A 278 -9.55 -1.20 -18.57
C GLY A 278 -10.87 -1.27 -17.81
N THR A 279 -11.89 -1.78 -18.49
CA THR A 279 -13.12 -2.28 -17.87
C THR A 279 -12.96 -3.77 -17.59
N THR A 280 -13.71 -4.35 -16.66
CA THR A 280 -13.60 -5.79 -16.35
C THR A 280 -13.76 -6.70 -17.55
N PRO A 281 -14.73 -6.50 -18.47
CA PRO A 281 -14.83 -7.32 -19.67
C PRO A 281 -13.57 -7.31 -20.55
N SER A 282 -12.79 -6.21 -20.54
CA SER A 282 -11.52 -6.12 -21.27
C SER A 282 -10.34 -6.75 -20.52
N ILE A 283 -10.45 -6.93 -19.21
CA ILE A 283 -9.38 -7.45 -18.34
C ILE A 283 -9.49 -8.97 -18.22
N CYS A 284 -10.70 -9.52 -18.16
CA CYS A 284 -10.91 -10.98 -18.19
C CYS A 284 -10.49 -11.64 -19.53
N GLN A 285 -10.05 -10.85 -20.53
CA GLN A 285 -9.53 -11.34 -21.82
C GLN A 285 -8.00 -11.51 -21.84
N GLY A 286 -7.28 -10.95 -20.85
CA GLY A 286 -5.82 -11.05 -20.75
C GLY A 286 -5.34 -12.22 -19.90
N SER A 287 -4.01 -12.37 -19.77
CA SER A 287 -3.46 -13.31 -18.80
C SER A 287 -3.72 -12.79 -17.39
N TYR A 288 -3.85 -13.71 -16.43
CA TYR A 288 -4.16 -13.45 -15.03
C TYR A 288 -3.24 -12.40 -14.36
N ASP A 289 -2.01 -12.22 -14.86
CA ASP A 289 -1.05 -11.21 -14.39
C ASP A 289 -0.76 -10.08 -15.39
N SER A 290 -1.20 -10.19 -16.65
CA SER A 290 -0.90 -9.20 -17.69
C SER A 290 -1.93 -8.08 -17.79
N THR A 291 -2.87 -8.01 -16.86
CA THR A 291 -4.03 -7.13 -16.96
C THR A 291 -3.86 -5.95 -16.02
N MET A 292 -3.92 -4.74 -16.58
CA MET A 292 -4.15 -3.55 -15.77
C MET A 292 -5.48 -3.75 -15.04
N SER A 293 -5.52 -3.51 -13.73
CA SER A 293 -6.76 -3.65 -12.95
C SER A 293 -7.91 -2.83 -13.52
N SER A 294 -9.14 -3.30 -13.29
CA SER A 294 -10.30 -2.59 -13.80
C SER A 294 -10.44 -1.28 -13.07
N ARG A 295 -11.06 -0.28 -13.71
CA ARG A 295 -11.36 0.98 -13.01
C ARG A 295 -12.16 0.73 -11.72
N GLY A 296 -13.04 -0.28 -11.72
CA GLY A 296 -13.73 -0.72 -10.49
C GLY A 296 -12.81 -1.37 -9.46
N GLY A 297 -11.93 -2.27 -9.88
CA GLY A 297 -10.92 -2.88 -9.01
C GLY A 297 -9.98 -1.85 -8.39
N ILE A 298 -9.59 -0.82 -9.15
CA ILE A 298 -8.79 0.30 -8.64
C ILE A 298 -9.58 1.09 -7.59
N ILE A 299 -10.85 1.46 -7.83
CA ILE A 299 -11.62 2.16 -6.79
C ILE A 299 -11.91 1.26 -5.59
N LEU A 300 -12.10 -0.04 -5.78
CA LEU A 300 -12.23 -1.02 -4.69
C LEU A 300 -10.98 -1.02 -3.78
N HIS A 301 -9.80 -1.00 -4.40
CA HIS A 301 -8.52 -0.88 -3.71
C HIS A 301 -8.45 0.36 -2.82
N GLU A 302 -8.68 1.52 -3.42
CA GLU A 302 -8.62 2.79 -2.69
C GLU A 302 -9.67 2.86 -1.57
N LEU A 303 -10.87 2.32 -1.81
CA LEU A 303 -11.88 2.23 -0.76
C LEU A 303 -11.44 1.32 0.40
N ALA A 304 -10.68 0.26 0.14
CA ALA A 304 -10.18 -0.60 1.21
C ALA A 304 -9.19 0.12 2.14
N HIS A 305 -8.30 0.95 1.58
CA HIS A 305 -7.49 1.88 2.38
C HIS A 305 -8.38 2.82 3.19
N ALA A 306 -9.34 3.44 2.51
CA ALA A 306 -10.15 4.51 3.08
C ALA A 306 -11.14 4.02 4.16
N VAL A 307 -11.62 2.78 4.07
CA VAL A 307 -12.68 2.23 4.92
C VAL A 307 -12.11 1.47 6.11
N HIS A 308 -11.09 0.63 5.89
CA HIS A 308 -10.57 -0.23 6.95
C HIS A 308 -9.04 -0.28 7.00
N GLY A 309 -8.38 0.69 6.36
CA GLY A 309 -6.94 0.86 6.48
C GLY A 309 -6.12 -0.28 5.90
N ALA A 310 -6.62 -0.94 4.82
CA ALA A 310 -5.84 -1.96 4.12
C ALA A 310 -4.43 -1.47 3.78
N ASP A 311 -3.43 -2.34 3.75
CA ASP A 311 -2.05 -1.99 3.36
C ASP A 311 -1.73 -2.45 1.93
N ASP A 312 -0.83 -1.72 1.29
CA ASP A 312 -0.27 -2.00 -0.03
C ASP A 312 0.92 -2.93 0.08
N VAL A 313 0.70 -4.21 0.35
CA VAL A 313 1.81 -5.14 0.55
C VAL A 313 2.47 -5.55 -0.77
N THR A 314 1.66 -5.84 -1.79
CA THR A 314 2.15 -6.23 -3.12
C THR A 314 1.11 -5.93 -4.19
N TYR A 315 1.52 -5.98 -5.46
CA TYR A 315 0.69 -5.69 -6.61
C TYR A 315 0.66 -6.84 -7.60
N GLY A 316 -0.50 -7.05 -8.22
CA GLY A 316 -0.68 -8.15 -9.15
C GLY A 316 -1.12 -9.43 -8.46
N CYS A 317 -1.71 -10.33 -9.24
CA CYS A 317 -2.55 -11.38 -8.69
C CYS A 317 -1.76 -12.61 -8.28
N SER A 318 -0.68 -12.93 -8.99
CA SER A 318 0.26 -13.96 -8.56
C SER A 318 1.03 -13.54 -7.31
N ALA A 319 1.52 -12.30 -7.24
CA ALA A 319 2.20 -11.78 -6.06
C ALA A 319 1.26 -11.77 -4.84
N SER A 320 0.04 -11.27 -5.01
CA SER A 320 -0.98 -11.24 -3.95
C SER A 320 -1.38 -12.65 -3.47
N ALA A 321 -1.51 -13.62 -4.38
CA ALA A 321 -1.77 -15.01 -4.02
C ALA A 321 -0.57 -15.68 -3.30
N GLY A 322 0.66 -15.22 -3.58
CA GLY A 322 1.91 -15.70 -3.00
C GLY A 322 2.20 -15.16 -1.58
N LEU A 323 1.44 -14.17 -1.11
CA LEU A 323 1.59 -13.61 0.23
C LEU A 323 1.45 -14.67 1.34
N SER A 324 2.13 -14.45 2.46
CA SER A 324 1.96 -15.26 3.66
C SER A 324 0.55 -15.07 4.26
N VAL A 325 0.12 -15.96 5.16
CA VAL A 325 -1.19 -15.84 5.80
C VAL A 325 -1.31 -14.56 6.63
N SER A 326 -0.22 -14.14 7.29
CA SER A 326 -0.21 -12.89 8.06
C SER A 326 -0.40 -11.67 7.14
N ASP A 327 0.31 -11.61 6.02
CA ASP A 327 0.25 -10.47 5.10
C ASP A 327 -1.12 -10.39 4.40
N LYS A 328 -1.77 -11.54 4.18
CA LYS A 328 -3.13 -11.63 3.62
C LYS A 328 -4.21 -11.09 4.56
N ARG A 329 -3.93 -10.86 5.84
CA ARG A 329 -4.89 -10.33 6.81
C ARG A 329 -5.13 -8.82 6.64
N GLY A 330 -4.06 -8.07 6.32
CA GLY A 330 -4.09 -6.61 6.14
C GLY A 330 -4.30 -6.15 4.69
N THR A 331 -4.18 -7.06 3.73
CA THR A 331 -4.24 -6.74 2.30
C THR A 331 -5.65 -6.97 1.76
N LEU A 332 -6.28 -5.95 1.14
CA LEU A 332 -7.37 -6.23 0.21
C LEU A 332 -6.73 -6.47 -1.15
N ILE A 333 -6.77 -7.71 -1.62
CA ILE A 333 -6.21 -8.11 -2.91
C ILE A 333 -7.18 -7.63 -3.99
N THR A 334 -6.88 -6.48 -4.58
CA THR A 334 -7.83 -5.76 -5.42
C THR A 334 -7.49 -5.77 -6.90
N THR A 335 -6.39 -6.38 -7.32
CA THR A 335 -5.97 -6.16 -8.70
C THR A 335 -6.70 -7.02 -9.74
N VAL A 336 -7.15 -8.25 -9.44
CA VAL A 336 -8.01 -9.08 -10.36
C VAL A 336 -8.78 -10.20 -9.63
N ALA A 337 -8.69 -10.36 -8.31
CA ALA A 337 -9.16 -11.57 -7.62
C ALA A 337 -10.67 -11.86 -7.75
N TRP A 338 -11.47 -10.85 -8.07
CA TRP A 338 -12.94 -10.89 -8.04
C TRP A 338 -13.60 -10.26 -9.28
N ASP A 339 -12.79 -9.94 -10.30
CA ASP A 339 -13.25 -9.45 -11.61
C ASP A 339 -13.67 -10.62 -12.54
#